data_AF-A0A7Y1T2G5-F1
#
_entry.id   AF-A0A7Y1T2G5-F1
#
_cell.length_a   1.000
_cell.length_b   1.000
_cell.length_c   1.000
_cell.angle_alpha   90.00
_cell.angle_beta   90.00
_cell.angle_gamma   90.00
#
_symmetry.space_group_name_H-M   'P 1'
#
loop_
_entity.id
_entity.type
_entity.pdbx_description
1 polymer ?
#
loop_
_entity_poly.entity_id
_entity_poly.type
_entity_poly.pdbx_seq_one_letter_code
_entity_poly.pdbx_strand_id
1 'polypeptide(L)'
;MQSHKFYIYDASAGSGKTFTLTKSYLKIVLSNPSADSFKHILAITFTNKAVGEMKERIIENLTLFASPNIFSQSNDMFTALCTELSLSANDLHLRSKVIIKTILHNYASFNVSTIDAFTYRVIRAFAHDLSLSQNFDVELDQEKMISEAVDKVIAKAGLDQELTNLLVDFAVEKIDDDKSWDITKDFNKIGKLILNENHIEHISGLQDKSNEDFMSFKQTLNTEIQQLEAKLISDAKKALTLIEECGLRDDNFSRKSVPNHFLKLSRNNDVSFDSVWQGKLIDGKPLYPKRVDESTASIIDSIQPQLIEYYLLTKEIVFDLKLKVSLRKHITPLSVINAIQNELKTLKEEQNKLLISEFNTIISNEIRDQPTPF
;
A
#
# COMPACT_ATOMS: atom_id res chain seq x y z
N MET A 1 -17.62 -33.90 -9.06
CA MET A 1 -17.07 -32.53 -9.16
C MET A 1 -18.23 -31.57 -9.37
N GLN A 2 -18.73 -30.94 -8.31
CA GLN A 2 -19.74 -29.89 -8.46
C GLN A 2 -19.03 -28.66 -9.03
N SER A 3 -19.38 -28.29 -10.27
CA SER A 3 -18.97 -27.02 -10.87
C SER A 3 -19.64 -25.90 -10.06
N HIS A 4 -18.88 -25.22 -9.21
CA HIS A 4 -19.32 -23.94 -8.65
C HIS A 4 -19.47 -22.96 -9.82
N LYS A 5 -20.72 -22.69 -10.22
CA LYS A 5 -21.02 -21.75 -11.30
C LYS A 5 -20.92 -20.33 -10.77
N PHE A 6 -19.78 -19.71 -10.99
CA PHE A 6 -19.66 -18.25 -10.87
C PHE A 6 -20.32 -17.60 -12.07
N TYR A 7 -21.23 -16.66 -11.81
CA TYR A 7 -21.89 -15.86 -12.84
C TYR A 7 -21.36 -14.43 -12.76
N ILE A 8 -20.54 -14.05 -13.72
CA ILE A 8 -19.99 -12.70 -13.83
C ILE A 8 -20.88 -11.92 -14.81
N TYR A 9 -21.45 -10.82 -14.33
CA TYR A 9 -22.21 -9.88 -15.15
C TYR A 9 -21.40 -8.61 -15.35
N ASP A 10 -20.88 -8.41 -16.55
CA ASP A 10 -20.26 -7.15 -16.95
C ASP A 10 -21.33 -6.20 -17.51
N ALA A 11 -21.30 -4.94 -17.08
CA ALA A 11 -22.37 -4.01 -17.35
C ALA A 11 -21.93 -2.54 -17.25
N SER A 12 -21.98 -1.82 -18.38
CA SER A 12 -21.66 -0.40 -18.52
C SER A 12 -22.71 0.53 -17.90
N ALA A 13 -22.42 1.84 -17.81
CA ALA A 13 -23.42 2.82 -17.37
C ALA A 13 -24.67 2.75 -18.27
N GLY A 14 -25.87 2.81 -17.68
CA GLY A 14 -27.14 2.76 -18.41
C GLY A 14 -27.59 1.38 -18.91
N SER A 15 -26.82 0.30 -18.73
CA SER A 15 -27.15 -1.04 -19.26
C SER A 15 -28.19 -1.84 -18.45
N GLY A 16 -28.94 -1.19 -17.55
CA GLY A 16 -29.93 -1.88 -16.72
C GLY A 16 -29.37 -2.75 -15.60
N LYS A 17 -28.11 -2.55 -15.18
CA LYS A 17 -27.44 -3.25 -14.05
C LYS A 17 -28.37 -3.57 -12.90
N THR A 18 -29.02 -2.53 -12.38
CA THR A 18 -29.82 -2.64 -11.17
C THR A 18 -31.11 -3.43 -11.40
N PHE A 19 -31.69 -3.36 -12.60
CA PHE A 19 -32.84 -4.20 -12.98
C PHE A 19 -32.42 -5.67 -13.00
N THR A 20 -31.29 -5.99 -13.64
CA THR A 20 -30.75 -7.35 -13.70
C THR A 20 -30.44 -7.90 -12.32
N LEU A 21 -29.79 -7.13 -11.44
CA LEU A 21 -29.46 -7.57 -10.09
C LEU A 21 -30.71 -7.81 -9.24
N THR A 22 -31.72 -6.93 -9.35
CA THR A 22 -33.02 -7.10 -8.68
C THR A 22 -33.72 -8.35 -9.17
N LYS A 23 -33.78 -8.57 -10.50
CA LYS A 23 -34.37 -9.78 -11.09
C LYS A 23 -33.66 -11.04 -10.61
N SER A 24 -32.33 -11.05 -10.56
CA SER A 24 -31.54 -12.17 -10.06
C SER A 24 -31.85 -12.48 -8.59
N TYR A 25 -31.94 -11.46 -7.74
CA TYR A 25 -32.34 -11.64 -6.34
C TYR A 25 -33.75 -12.26 -6.25
N LEU A 26 -34.72 -11.67 -6.96
CA LEU A 26 -36.11 -12.14 -6.96
C LEU A 26 -36.22 -13.57 -7.50
N LYS A 27 -35.44 -13.92 -8.51
CA LYS A 27 -35.36 -15.28 -9.05
C LYS A 27 -34.91 -16.27 -7.97
N ILE A 28 -33.85 -15.96 -7.23
CA ILE A 28 -33.34 -16.83 -6.17
C ILE A 28 -34.39 -16.97 -5.06
N VAL A 29 -34.94 -15.86 -4.56
CA VAL A 29 -35.87 -15.88 -3.43
C VAL A 29 -37.20 -16.59 -3.75
N LEU A 30 -37.69 -16.46 -4.98
CA LEU A 30 -38.97 -17.05 -5.43
C LEU A 30 -38.82 -18.49 -5.95
N SER A 31 -37.60 -18.93 -6.28
CA SER A 31 -37.34 -20.31 -6.71
C SER A 31 -37.66 -21.33 -5.62
N ASN A 32 -37.39 -20.98 -4.36
CA ASN A 32 -37.65 -21.81 -3.19
C ASN A 32 -39.05 -21.49 -2.61
N PRO A 33 -39.92 -22.48 -2.39
CA PRO A 33 -41.25 -22.25 -1.79
C PRO A 33 -41.21 -21.87 -0.30
N SER A 34 -40.06 -21.99 0.38
CA SER A 34 -39.90 -21.63 1.79
C SER A 34 -40.12 -20.13 2.04
N ALA A 35 -40.91 -19.81 3.06
CA ALA A 35 -41.16 -18.44 3.50
C ALA A 35 -39.88 -17.71 3.98
N ASP A 36 -38.88 -18.47 4.43
CA ASP A 36 -37.61 -17.98 4.96
C ASP A 36 -36.47 -17.96 3.93
N SER A 37 -36.76 -18.22 2.66
CA SER A 37 -35.73 -18.32 1.60
C SER A 37 -34.81 -17.09 1.54
N PHE A 38 -35.34 -15.89 1.79
CA PHE A 38 -34.59 -14.63 1.78
C PHE A 38 -33.48 -14.57 2.85
N LYS A 39 -33.62 -15.30 3.97
CA LYS A 39 -32.63 -15.33 5.05
C LYS A 39 -31.31 -15.97 4.59
N HIS A 40 -31.39 -16.85 3.60
CA HIS A 40 -30.26 -17.56 3.02
C HIS A 40 -29.59 -16.84 1.84
N ILE A 41 -30.03 -15.62 1.50
CA ILE A 41 -29.46 -14.84 0.41
C ILE A 41 -28.67 -13.68 1.00
N LEU A 42 -27.38 -13.62 0.69
CA LEU A 42 -26.51 -12.50 1.03
C LEU A 42 -26.30 -11.62 -0.21
N ALA A 43 -26.69 -10.35 -0.12
CA ALA A 43 -26.42 -9.34 -1.13
C ALA A 43 -25.56 -8.22 -0.54
N ILE A 44 -24.42 -7.94 -1.17
CA ILE A 44 -23.43 -7.00 -0.66
C ILE A 44 -23.21 -5.88 -1.67
N THR A 45 -23.11 -4.63 -1.21
CA THR A 45 -22.82 -3.46 -2.05
C THR A 45 -21.74 -2.57 -1.43
N PHE A 46 -21.26 -1.57 -2.17
CA PHE A 46 -20.21 -0.66 -1.67
C PHE A 46 -20.75 0.49 -0.79
N THR A 47 -22.01 0.91 -0.95
CA THR A 47 -22.52 2.12 -0.28
C THR A 47 -23.87 1.88 0.38
N ASN A 48 -24.13 2.58 1.49
CA ASN A 48 -25.43 2.55 2.17
C ASN A 48 -26.58 2.99 1.26
N LYS A 49 -26.33 3.91 0.32
CA LYS A 49 -27.30 4.34 -0.68
C LYS A 49 -27.70 3.18 -1.61
N ALA A 50 -26.73 2.43 -2.11
CA ALA A 50 -26.99 1.26 -2.96
C ALA A 50 -27.74 0.15 -2.19
N VAL A 51 -27.43 -0.06 -0.90
CA VAL A 51 -28.21 -0.94 -0.03
C VAL A 51 -29.67 -0.50 0.04
N GLY A 52 -29.92 0.78 0.32
CA GLY A 52 -31.26 1.35 0.41
C GLY A 52 -32.05 1.15 -0.89
N GLU A 53 -31.47 1.57 -2.02
CA GLU A 53 -32.09 1.42 -3.34
C GLU A 53 -32.37 -0.05 -3.70
N MET A 54 -31.47 -0.98 -3.35
CA MET A 54 -31.67 -2.41 -3.62
C MET A 54 -32.79 -2.99 -2.76
N LYS A 55 -32.84 -2.65 -1.46
CA LYS A 55 -33.91 -3.10 -0.57
C LYS A 55 -35.28 -2.58 -1.03
N GLU A 56 -35.36 -1.30 -1.36
CA GLU A 56 -36.58 -0.66 -1.85
C GLU A 56 -37.12 -1.39 -3.08
N ARG A 57 -36.29 -1.59 -4.11
CA ARG A 57 -36.71 -2.27 -5.36
C ARG A 57 -37.18 -3.71 -5.14
N ILE A 58 -36.50 -4.47 -4.27
CA ILE A 58 -36.90 -5.85 -3.95
C ILE A 58 -38.28 -5.85 -3.27
N ILE A 59 -38.47 -4.97 -2.27
CA ILE A 59 -39.72 -4.84 -1.52
C ILE A 59 -40.86 -4.37 -2.41
N GLU A 60 -40.62 -3.37 -3.26
CA GLU A 60 -41.60 -2.85 -4.22
C GLU A 60 -42.06 -3.93 -5.18
N ASN A 61 -41.14 -4.67 -5.80
CA ASN A 61 -41.49 -5.75 -6.72
C ASN A 61 -42.25 -6.87 -6.02
N LEU A 62 -41.80 -7.33 -4.85
CA LEU A 62 -42.53 -8.36 -4.09
C LEU A 62 -43.92 -7.89 -3.66
N THR A 63 -44.07 -6.62 -3.30
CA THR A 63 -45.38 -6.02 -2.94
C THR A 63 -46.29 -5.96 -4.15
N LEU A 64 -45.76 -5.55 -5.31
CA LEU A 64 -46.49 -5.51 -6.58
C LEU A 64 -46.92 -6.91 -7.01
N PHE A 65 -46.03 -7.91 -6.91
CA PHE A 65 -46.34 -9.31 -7.22
C PHE A 65 -47.36 -9.92 -6.25
N ALA A 66 -47.35 -9.49 -4.99
CA ALA A 66 -48.31 -9.91 -3.96
C ALA A 66 -49.68 -9.23 -4.06
N SER A 67 -49.83 -8.20 -4.89
CA SER A 67 -51.09 -7.49 -5.10
C SER A 67 -52.01 -8.27 -6.05
N PRO A 68 -53.32 -8.39 -5.76
CA PRO A 68 -54.28 -9.00 -6.70
C PRO A 68 -54.32 -8.31 -8.06
N ASN A 69 -53.90 -7.03 -8.13
CA ASN A 69 -53.85 -6.28 -9.38
C ASN A 69 -52.79 -6.82 -10.36
N ILE A 70 -51.86 -7.68 -9.93
CA ILE A 70 -50.83 -8.22 -10.82
C ILE A 70 -51.41 -9.05 -11.97
N PHE A 71 -52.60 -9.63 -11.78
CA PHE A 71 -53.27 -10.42 -12.81
C PHE A 71 -53.92 -9.56 -13.91
N SER A 72 -54.28 -8.32 -13.60
CA SER A 72 -54.87 -7.36 -14.54
C SER A 72 -53.86 -6.34 -15.08
N GLN A 73 -52.82 -6.04 -14.30
CA GLN A 73 -51.75 -5.09 -14.61
C GLN A 73 -50.39 -5.74 -14.34
N SER A 74 -50.08 -6.78 -15.12
CA SER A 74 -48.77 -7.46 -15.05
C SER A 74 -47.65 -6.50 -15.46
N ASN A 75 -46.45 -6.70 -14.89
CA ASN A 75 -45.24 -6.01 -15.33
C ASN A 75 -44.25 -6.99 -16.01
N ASP A 76 -43.29 -6.42 -16.75
CA ASP A 76 -42.30 -7.21 -17.51
C ASP A 76 -41.48 -8.13 -16.60
N MET A 77 -41.17 -7.68 -15.38
CA MET A 77 -40.38 -8.47 -14.44
C MET A 77 -41.13 -9.71 -13.93
N PHE A 78 -42.41 -9.58 -13.59
CA PHE A 78 -43.27 -10.69 -13.17
C PHE A 78 -43.41 -11.73 -14.28
N THR A 79 -43.66 -11.26 -15.51
CA THR A 79 -43.83 -12.12 -16.69
C THR A 79 -42.53 -12.87 -17.02
N ALA A 80 -41.39 -12.17 -16.95
CA ALA A 80 -40.07 -12.78 -17.14
C ALA A 80 -39.78 -13.85 -16.06
N LEU A 81 -40.07 -13.57 -14.79
CA LEU A 81 -39.84 -14.52 -13.70
C LEU A 81 -40.75 -15.75 -13.76
N CYS A 82 -42.02 -15.60 -14.14
CA CYS A 82 -42.91 -16.75 -14.37
C CYS A 82 -42.33 -17.69 -15.43
N THR A 83 -41.83 -17.11 -16.53
CA THR A 83 -41.22 -17.87 -17.63
C THR A 83 -39.91 -18.55 -17.19
N GLU A 84 -39.01 -17.79 -16.57
CA GLU A 84 -37.68 -18.29 -16.16
C GLU A 84 -37.74 -19.34 -15.03
N LEU A 85 -38.72 -19.25 -14.14
CA LEU A 85 -38.91 -20.21 -13.05
C LEU A 85 -39.88 -21.34 -13.40
N SER A 86 -40.51 -21.30 -14.59
CA SER A 86 -41.57 -22.23 -14.99
C SER A 86 -42.70 -22.33 -13.95
N LEU A 87 -43.09 -21.18 -13.36
CA LEU A 87 -44.14 -21.07 -12.36
C LEU A 87 -45.41 -20.46 -12.95
N SER A 88 -46.57 -20.89 -12.46
CA SER A 88 -47.82 -20.21 -12.79
C SER A 88 -47.87 -18.81 -12.15
N ALA A 89 -48.62 -17.88 -12.75
CA ALA A 89 -48.80 -16.54 -12.20
C ALA A 89 -49.39 -16.60 -10.77
N ASN A 90 -50.29 -17.54 -10.50
CA ASN A 90 -50.88 -17.74 -9.18
C ASN A 90 -49.82 -18.19 -8.15
N ASP A 91 -48.95 -19.13 -8.52
CA ASP A 91 -47.90 -19.61 -7.61
C ASP A 91 -46.91 -18.50 -7.27
N LEU A 92 -46.46 -17.74 -8.27
CA LEU A 92 -45.51 -16.65 -8.06
C LEU A 92 -46.12 -15.52 -7.22
N HIS A 93 -47.40 -15.19 -7.43
CA HIS A 93 -48.16 -14.25 -6.61
C HIS A 93 -48.27 -14.71 -5.14
N LEU A 94 -48.70 -15.96 -4.91
CA LEU A 94 -48.85 -16.50 -3.55
C LEU A 94 -47.51 -16.58 -2.82
N ARG A 95 -46.44 -17.01 -3.50
CA ARG A 95 -45.08 -17.01 -2.94
C ARG A 95 -44.61 -15.60 -2.58
N SER A 96 -44.80 -14.64 -3.49
CA SER A 96 -44.43 -13.24 -3.24
C SER A 96 -45.15 -12.67 -2.02
N LYS A 97 -46.45 -12.98 -1.86
CA LYS A 97 -47.27 -12.58 -0.71
C LYS A 97 -46.75 -13.15 0.62
N VAL A 98 -46.35 -14.42 0.63
CA VAL A 98 -45.78 -15.07 1.83
C VAL A 98 -44.41 -14.47 2.16
N ILE A 99 -43.53 -14.34 1.15
CA ILE A 99 -42.16 -13.83 1.35
C ILE A 99 -42.17 -12.38 1.82
N ILE A 100 -42.92 -11.48 1.17
CA ILE A 100 -42.95 -10.07 1.57
C ILE A 100 -43.45 -9.89 3.00
N LYS A 101 -44.50 -10.63 3.39
CA LYS A 101 -45.01 -10.63 4.75
C LYS A 101 -43.94 -11.10 5.74
N THR A 102 -43.21 -12.16 5.40
CA THR A 102 -42.18 -12.73 6.27
C THR A 102 -40.96 -11.80 6.39
N ILE A 103 -40.56 -11.13 5.31
CA ILE A 103 -39.53 -10.08 5.31
C ILE A 103 -39.94 -8.93 6.24
N LEU A 104 -41.18 -8.44 6.15
CA LEU A 104 -41.64 -7.34 7.00
C LEU A 104 -41.64 -7.71 8.49
N HIS A 105 -41.99 -8.95 8.84
CA HIS A 105 -41.90 -9.44 10.22
C HIS A 105 -40.47 -9.69 10.69
N ASN A 106 -39.54 -10.03 9.78
CA ASN A 106 -38.16 -10.40 10.09
C ASN A 106 -37.15 -9.54 9.33
N TYR A 107 -37.36 -8.22 9.31
CA TYR A 107 -36.58 -7.32 8.46
C TYR A 107 -35.08 -7.34 8.78
N ALA A 108 -34.73 -7.59 10.05
CA ALA A 108 -33.34 -7.75 10.48
C ALA A 108 -32.61 -8.93 9.80
N SER A 109 -33.34 -9.95 9.33
CA SER A 109 -32.79 -11.10 8.61
C SER A 109 -32.72 -10.88 7.09
N PHE A 110 -33.14 -9.70 6.59
CA PHE A 110 -33.02 -9.35 5.18
C PHE A 110 -31.59 -8.86 4.87
N ASN A 111 -30.74 -9.82 4.51
CA ASN A 111 -29.29 -9.70 4.37
C ASN A 111 -28.84 -8.94 3.10
N VAL A 112 -29.28 -7.68 2.97
CA VAL A 112 -28.72 -6.71 2.02
C VAL A 112 -27.93 -5.66 2.81
N SER A 113 -26.61 -5.62 2.64
CA SER A 113 -25.71 -4.78 3.44
C SER A 113 -24.55 -4.23 2.61
N THR A 114 -23.77 -3.33 3.22
CA THR A 114 -22.47 -2.96 2.65
C THR A 114 -21.45 -4.06 2.92
N ILE A 115 -20.31 -4.02 2.21
CA ILE A 115 -19.14 -4.86 2.51
C ILE A 115 -18.75 -4.66 3.98
N ASP A 116 -18.54 -3.43 4.42
CA ASP A 116 -18.08 -3.15 5.79
C ASP A 116 -19.06 -3.64 6.87
N ALA A 117 -20.37 -3.47 6.67
CA ALA A 117 -21.38 -3.95 7.62
C ALA A 117 -21.42 -5.49 7.68
N PHE A 118 -21.18 -6.16 6.56
CA PHE A 118 -21.04 -7.61 6.52
C PHE A 118 -19.77 -8.05 7.24
N THR A 119 -18.62 -7.47 6.91
CA THR A 119 -17.31 -7.75 7.51
C THR A 119 -17.35 -7.52 9.03
N TYR A 120 -17.95 -6.42 9.48
CA TYR A 120 -18.19 -6.15 10.91
C TYR A 120 -18.97 -7.28 11.58
N ARG A 121 -20.05 -7.75 10.96
CA ARG A 121 -20.87 -8.83 11.51
C ARG A 121 -20.09 -10.14 11.60
N VAL A 122 -19.24 -10.43 10.61
CA VAL A 122 -18.35 -11.60 10.64
C VAL A 122 -17.36 -11.48 11.80
N ILE A 123 -16.63 -10.37 11.90
CA ILE A 123 -15.67 -10.15 12.99
C ILE A 123 -16.35 -10.24 14.35
N ARG A 124 -17.55 -9.66 14.50
CA ARG A 124 -18.28 -9.71 15.76
C ARG A 124 -18.69 -11.13 16.15
N ALA A 125 -19.05 -11.97 15.17
CA ALA A 125 -19.41 -13.37 15.41
C ALA A 125 -18.19 -14.22 15.83
N PHE A 126 -17.00 -13.86 15.35
CA PHE A 126 -15.73 -14.56 15.62
C PHE A 126 -14.78 -13.78 16.53
N ALA A 127 -15.27 -12.79 17.28
CA ALA A 127 -14.40 -11.87 18.00
C ALA A 127 -13.51 -12.59 19.02
N HIS A 128 -14.05 -13.58 19.73
CA HIS A 128 -13.27 -14.45 20.62
C HIS A 128 -12.16 -15.21 19.88
N ASP A 129 -12.48 -15.81 18.74
CA ASP A 129 -11.54 -16.62 17.95
C ASP A 129 -10.44 -15.75 17.33
N LEU A 130 -10.77 -14.51 17.00
CA LEU A 130 -9.85 -13.48 16.52
C LEU A 130 -9.06 -12.78 17.65
N SER A 131 -9.16 -13.25 18.90
CA SER A 131 -8.55 -12.63 20.08
C SER A 131 -8.92 -11.15 20.28
N LEU A 132 -10.12 -10.77 19.85
CA LEU A 132 -10.69 -9.43 20.03
C LEU A 132 -11.61 -9.40 21.26
N SER A 133 -11.68 -8.23 21.89
CA SER A 133 -12.65 -7.97 22.96
C SER A 133 -14.08 -8.14 22.47
N GLN A 134 -14.90 -8.92 23.17
CA GLN A 134 -16.31 -9.14 22.77
C GLN A 134 -17.14 -7.86 22.71
N ASN A 135 -16.68 -6.80 23.37
CA ASN A 135 -17.34 -5.50 23.45
C ASN A 135 -16.54 -4.39 22.77
N PHE A 136 -15.71 -4.68 21.76
CA PHE A 136 -14.98 -3.63 21.04
C PHE A 136 -15.95 -2.62 20.39
N ASP A 137 -15.54 -1.35 20.37
CA ASP A 137 -16.20 -0.29 19.61
C ASP A 137 -15.52 -0.09 18.25
N VAL A 138 -16.29 0.28 17.23
CA VAL A 138 -15.75 0.55 15.89
C VAL A 138 -15.44 2.03 15.76
N GLU A 139 -14.19 2.36 15.46
CA GLU A 139 -13.79 3.71 15.12
C GLU A 139 -13.82 3.92 13.60
N LEU A 140 -14.62 4.90 13.19
CA LEU A 140 -14.79 5.30 11.80
C LEU A 140 -13.83 6.44 11.43
N ASP A 141 -13.53 7.32 12.39
CA ASP A 141 -12.61 8.44 12.17
C ASP A 141 -11.18 8.05 12.53
N GLN A 142 -10.55 7.39 11.56
CA GLN A 142 -9.19 6.88 11.71
C GLN A 142 -8.16 8.01 11.81
N GLU A 143 -8.39 9.12 11.09
CA GLU A 143 -7.47 10.26 11.11
C GLU A 143 -7.42 10.91 12.49
N LYS A 144 -8.58 11.01 13.17
CA LYS A 144 -8.64 11.48 14.55
C LYS A 144 -7.85 10.58 15.51
N MET A 145 -7.98 9.27 15.38
CA MET A 145 -7.21 8.29 16.16
C MET A 145 -5.70 8.44 15.96
N ILE A 146 -5.27 8.63 14.71
CA ILE A 146 -3.86 8.91 14.39
C ILE A 146 -3.39 10.22 15.00
N SER A 147 -4.19 11.29 14.91
CA SER A 147 -3.85 12.58 15.51
C SER A 147 -3.69 12.48 17.03
N GLU A 148 -4.58 11.74 17.70
CA GLU A 148 -4.49 11.51 19.14
C GLU A 148 -3.23 10.70 19.51
N ALA A 149 -2.89 9.68 18.72
CA ALA A 149 -1.64 8.93 18.89
C ALA A 149 -0.40 9.82 18.69
N VAL A 150 -0.40 10.69 17.67
CA VAL A 150 0.67 11.67 17.43
C VAL A 150 0.82 12.63 18.61
N ASP A 151 -0.30 13.18 19.10
CA ASP A 151 -0.30 14.10 20.24
C ASP A 151 0.25 13.41 21.49
N LYS A 152 -0.10 12.14 21.73
CA LYS A 152 0.46 11.34 22.84
C LYS A 152 1.96 11.07 22.67
N VAL A 153 2.45 10.76 21.47
CA VAL A 153 3.88 10.61 21.19
C VAL A 153 4.63 11.92 21.50
N ILE A 154 4.11 13.05 21.05
CA ILE A 154 4.71 14.37 21.32
C ILE A 154 4.65 14.71 22.81
N ALA A 155 3.55 14.39 23.50
CA ALA A 155 3.39 14.64 24.94
C ALA A 155 4.37 13.84 25.81
N LYS A 156 4.90 12.71 25.30
CA LYS A 156 5.95 11.93 25.96
C LYS A 156 7.35 12.57 25.86
N ALA A 157 7.51 13.63 25.04
CA ALA A 157 8.73 14.42 25.01
C ALA A 157 9.05 14.99 26.41
N GLY A 158 10.29 14.85 26.85
CA GLY A 158 10.77 15.24 28.18
C GLY A 158 10.53 14.20 29.27
N LEU A 159 9.73 13.16 29.03
CA LEU A 159 9.52 12.05 29.98
C LEU A 159 10.35 10.82 29.58
N ASP A 160 10.37 10.51 28.29
CA ASP A 160 11.20 9.45 27.70
C ASP A 160 12.40 10.10 27.01
N GLN A 161 13.61 9.87 27.54
CA GLN A 161 14.83 10.50 27.04
C GLN A 161 15.18 10.05 25.61
N GLU A 162 14.94 8.78 25.27
CA GLU A 162 15.23 8.25 23.94
C GLU A 162 14.28 8.83 22.91
N LEU A 163 12.98 8.82 23.20
CA LEU A 163 11.98 9.43 22.34
C LEU A 163 12.26 10.93 22.19
N THR A 164 12.61 11.62 23.28
CA THR A 164 12.94 13.05 23.25
C THR A 164 14.10 13.33 22.29
N ASN A 165 15.18 12.53 22.37
CA ASN A 165 16.32 12.69 21.48
C ASN A 165 15.91 12.45 20.01
N LEU A 166 15.08 11.46 19.74
CA LEU A 166 14.54 11.19 18.40
C LEU A 166 13.71 12.37 17.85
N LEU A 167 12.85 12.96 18.68
CA LEU A 167 12.03 14.12 18.30
C LEU A 167 12.90 15.34 18.02
N VAL A 168 13.94 15.56 18.84
CA VAL A 168 14.91 16.65 18.65
C VAL A 168 15.71 16.43 17.37
N ASP A 169 16.25 15.23 17.15
CA ASP A 169 16.99 14.87 15.93
C ASP A 169 16.15 15.13 14.68
N PHE A 170 14.87 14.74 14.70
CA PHE A 170 13.95 14.99 13.59
C PHE A 170 13.72 16.50 13.37
N ALA A 171 13.53 17.27 14.44
CA ALA A 171 13.35 18.72 14.34
C ALA A 171 14.61 19.42 13.79
N VAL A 172 15.81 18.99 14.21
CA VAL A 172 17.09 19.50 13.70
C VAL A 172 17.26 19.16 12.22
N GLU A 173 16.99 17.91 11.82
CA GLU A 173 17.04 17.49 10.41
C GLU A 173 16.09 18.32 9.52
N LYS A 174 14.93 18.73 10.04
CA LYS A 174 14.02 19.62 9.32
C LYS A 174 14.57 21.04 9.17
N ILE A 175 15.23 21.57 10.18
CA ILE A 175 15.84 22.91 10.13
C ILE A 175 16.98 22.92 9.11
N ASP A 176 17.81 21.87 9.08
CA ASP A 176 18.89 21.72 8.10
C ASP A 176 18.37 21.65 6.66
N ASP A 177 17.13 21.20 6.47
CA ASP A 177 16.40 21.11 5.20
C ASP A 177 15.60 22.40 4.86
N ASP A 178 15.81 23.51 5.56
CA ASP A 178 15.04 24.78 5.43
C ASP A 178 13.52 24.61 5.65
N LYS A 179 13.10 23.66 6.49
CA LYS A 179 11.69 23.39 6.82
C LYS A 179 11.30 23.93 8.20
N SER A 180 9.98 24.03 8.42
CA SER A 180 9.39 24.42 9.72
C SER A 180 9.82 23.48 10.85
N TRP A 181 10.09 24.02 12.04
CA TRP A 181 10.39 23.25 13.25
C TRP A 181 9.18 22.47 13.79
N ASP A 182 7.95 22.91 13.49
CA ASP A 182 6.73 22.19 13.88
C ASP A 182 6.70 20.81 13.21
N ILE A 183 6.86 19.77 14.02
CA ILE A 183 6.89 18.35 13.63
C ILE A 183 5.49 17.71 13.59
N THR A 184 4.48 18.36 14.20
CA THR A 184 3.14 17.79 14.39
C THR A 184 2.47 17.47 13.06
N LYS A 185 2.61 18.37 12.08
CA LYS A 185 2.03 18.20 10.74
C LYS A 185 2.70 17.06 9.98
N ASP A 186 4.01 16.92 10.10
CA ASP A 186 4.75 15.84 9.46
C ASP A 186 4.39 14.50 10.10
N PHE A 187 4.27 14.46 11.43
CA PHE A 187 3.91 13.24 12.15
C PHE A 187 2.50 12.79 11.82
N ASN A 188 1.55 13.71 11.69
CA ASN A 188 0.22 13.39 11.19
C ASN A 188 0.26 12.86 9.75
N LYS A 189 1.06 13.47 8.86
CA LYS A 189 1.22 13.00 7.49
C LYS A 189 1.87 11.61 7.42
N ILE A 190 2.87 11.37 8.26
CA ILE A 190 3.58 10.10 8.41
C ILE A 190 2.64 9.03 9.01
N GLY A 191 1.88 9.38 10.05
CA GLY A 191 0.91 8.49 10.69
C GLY A 191 -0.20 8.03 9.74
N LYS A 192 -0.61 8.85 8.76
CA LYS A 192 -1.54 8.42 7.70
C LYS A 192 -0.99 7.27 6.85
N LEU A 193 0.33 7.06 6.79
CA LEU A 193 0.91 5.90 6.10
C LEU A 193 0.56 4.58 6.80
N ILE A 194 0.32 4.60 8.11
CA ILE A 194 -0.09 3.44 8.91
C ILE A 194 -1.48 2.93 8.46
N LEU A 195 -2.34 3.83 7.99
CA LEU A 195 -3.69 3.50 7.52
C LEU A 195 -3.71 2.90 6.10
N ASN A 196 -2.59 2.99 5.36
CA ASN A 196 -2.54 2.51 3.99
C ASN A 196 -2.27 1.00 3.96
N GLU A 197 -3.23 0.22 3.48
CA GLU A 197 -3.16 -1.24 3.37
C GLU A 197 -1.89 -1.74 2.68
N ASN A 198 -1.38 -1.02 1.68
CA ASN A 198 -0.15 -1.39 0.96
C ASN A 198 1.12 -1.23 1.79
N HIS A 199 1.06 -0.51 2.92
CA HIS A 199 2.21 -0.26 3.80
C HIS A 199 2.13 -1.05 5.10
N ILE A 200 0.95 -1.57 5.49
CA ILE A 200 0.73 -2.26 6.76
C ILE A 200 1.73 -3.40 6.96
N GLU A 201 1.95 -4.25 5.96
CA GLU A 201 2.84 -5.41 6.08
C GLU A 201 4.31 -4.98 6.33
N HIS A 202 4.80 -3.99 5.57
CA HIS A 202 6.14 -3.47 5.71
C HIS A 202 6.36 -2.74 7.03
N ILE A 203 5.36 -1.97 7.48
CA ILE A 203 5.39 -1.26 8.76
C ILE A 203 5.33 -2.24 9.93
N SER A 204 4.51 -3.29 9.83
CA SER A 204 4.40 -4.33 10.88
C SER A 204 5.72 -5.05 11.13
N GLY A 205 6.57 -5.21 10.11
CA GLY A 205 7.93 -5.75 10.28
C GLY A 205 8.87 -4.89 11.14
N LEU A 206 8.49 -3.65 11.46
CA LEU A 206 9.25 -2.72 12.31
C LEU A 206 8.73 -2.67 13.75
N GLN A 207 7.55 -3.24 14.03
CA GLN A 207 6.84 -3.06 15.30
C GLN A 207 7.67 -3.47 16.54
N ASP A 208 8.48 -4.52 16.39
CA ASP A 208 9.31 -5.07 17.47
C ASP A 208 10.66 -4.34 17.61
N LYS A 209 10.92 -3.31 16.79
CA LYS A 209 12.17 -2.54 16.85
C LYS A 209 12.09 -1.45 17.90
N SER A 210 13.15 -1.33 18.69
CA SER A 210 13.29 -0.26 19.66
C SER A 210 13.84 1.01 19.00
N ASN A 211 13.75 2.15 19.69
CA ASN A 211 14.44 3.37 19.25
C ASN A 211 15.96 3.16 19.19
N GLU A 212 16.52 2.36 20.11
CA GLU A 212 17.94 1.99 20.11
C GLU A 212 18.34 1.21 18.84
N ASP A 213 17.48 0.33 18.32
CA ASP A 213 17.73 -0.39 17.06
C ASP A 213 17.86 0.59 15.89
N PHE A 214 16.97 1.59 15.80
CA PHE A 214 17.04 2.61 14.76
C PHE A 214 18.29 3.49 14.90
N MET A 215 18.63 3.89 16.13
CA MET A 215 19.83 4.70 16.39
C MET A 215 21.12 3.93 16.07
N SER A 216 21.23 2.67 16.47
CA SER A 216 22.39 1.83 16.18
C SER A 216 22.54 1.56 14.67
N PHE A 217 21.43 1.36 13.95
CA PHE A 217 21.45 1.25 12.50
C PHE A 217 21.88 2.56 11.83
N LYS A 218 21.42 3.72 12.32
CA LYS A 218 21.86 5.04 11.84
C LYS A 218 23.36 5.25 12.03
N GLN A 219 23.90 4.85 13.19
CA GLN A 219 25.34 4.90 13.46
C GLN A 219 26.15 3.97 12.55
N THR A 220 25.62 2.78 12.27
CA THR A 220 26.23 1.83 11.33
C THR A 220 26.31 2.43 9.93
N LEU A 221 25.20 2.98 9.42
CA LEU A 221 25.18 3.66 8.12
C LEU A 221 26.14 4.85 8.06
N ASN A 222 26.21 5.67 9.11
CA ASN A 222 27.17 6.78 9.17
C ASN A 222 28.61 6.30 9.02
N THR A 223 28.97 5.22 9.72
CA THR A 223 30.31 4.63 9.67
C THR A 223 30.61 4.07 8.28
N GLU A 224 29.67 3.34 7.69
CA GLU A 224 29.82 2.78 6.35
C GLU A 224 29.91 3.86 5.27
N ILE A 225 29.12 4.93 5.38
CA ILE A 225 29.19 6.09 4.47
C ILE A 225 30.59 6.71 4.54
N GLN A 226 31.12 6.98 5.73
CA GLN A 226 32.46 7.55 5.89
C GLN A 226 33.55 6.66 5.30
N GLN A 227 33.46 5.34 5.49
CA GLN A 227 34.40 4.37 4.91
C GLN A 227 34.33 4.34 3.38
N LEU A 228 33.12 4.35 2.81
CA LEU A 228 32.91 4.38 1.37
C LEU A 228 33.38 5.70 0.74
N GLU A 229 33.16 6.84 1.39
CA GLU A 229 33.68 8.14 0.94
C GLU A 229 35.21 8.15 0.91
N ALA A 230 35.85 7.66 1.98
CA ALA A 230 37.31 7.55 2.03
C ALA A 230 37.84 6.62 0.94
N LYS A 231 37.18 5.48 0.70
CA LYS A 231 37.53 4.53 -0.36
C LYS A 231 37.36 5.14 -1.75
N LEU A 232 36.25 5.84 -2.00
CA LEU A 232 35.98 6.53 -3.26
C LEU A 232 37.08 7.54 -3.59
N ILE A 233 37.45 8.38 -2.62
CA ILE A 233 38.50 9.38 -2.78
C ILE A 233 39.85 8.70 -3.04
N SER A 234 40.16 7.64 -2.31
CA SER A 234 41.38 6.86 -2.51
C SER A 234 41.47 6.28 -3.93
N ASP A 235 40.43 5.59 -4.39
CA ASP A 235 40.46 4.91 -5.69
C ASP A 235 40.41 5.90 -6.86
N ALA A 236 39.70 7.02 -6.71
CA ALA A 236 39.75 8.12 -7.66
C ALA A 236 41.16 8.75 -7.75
N LYS A 237 41.85 8.92 -6.63
CA LYS A 237 43.24 9.43 -6.61
C LYS A 237 44.21 8.44 -7.27
N LYS A 238 44.07 7.13 -7.02
CA LYS A 238 44.90 6.12 -7.70
C LYS A 238 44.75 6.17 -9.22
N ALA A 239 43.53 6.35 -9.72
CA ALA A 239 43.28 6.51 -11.16
C ALA A 239 43.95 7.78 -11.73
N LEU A 240 43.93 8.89 -10.98
CA LEU A 240 44.64 10.12 -11.38
C LEU A 240 46.16 9.95 -11.34
N THR A 241 46.70 9.28 -10.31
CA THR A 241 48.13 8.97 -10.19
C THR A 241 48.59 8.08 -11.33
N LEU A 242 47.81 7.07 -11.74
CA LEU A 242 48.11 6.25 -12.92
C LEU A 242 48.25 7.09 -14.19
N ILE A 243 47.36 8.07 -14.40
CA ILE A 243 47.42 8.99 -15.54
C ILE A 243 48.72 9.84 -15.48
N GLU A 244 49.05 10.35 -14.30
CA GLU A 244 50.25 11.18 -14.07
C GLU A 244 51.56 10.40 -14.24
N GLU A 245 51.65 9.18 -13.69
CA GLU A 245 52.84 8.31 -13.78
C GLU A 245 53.15 7.88 -15.22
N CYS A 246 52.12 7.79 -16.07
CA CYS A 246 52.28 7.56 -17.50
C CYS A 246 52.65 8.83 -18.31
N GLY A 247 52.83 9.97 -17.64
CA GLY A 247 53.20 11.24 -18.28
C GLY A 247 52.08 11.88 -19.11
N LEU A 248 50.83 11.45 -18.91
CA LEU A 248 49.68 11.94 -19.67
C LEU A 248 49.14 13.24 -19.08
N ARG A 249 48.78 14.17 -19.96
CA ARG A 249 48.11 15.42 -19.62
C ARG A 249 46.60 15.27 -19.81
N ASP A 250 45.82 16.04 -19.06
CA ASP A 250 44.35 15.99 -19.13
C ASP A 250 43.80 16.19 -20.55
N ASP A 251 44.45 17.05 -21.34
CA ASP A 251 44.05 17.40 -22.71
C ASP A 251 44.41 16.34 -23.76
N ASN A 252 45.13 15.29 -23.35
CA ASN A 252 45.28 14.06 -24.13
C ASN A 252 43.97 13.25 -24.17
N PHE A 253 43.08 13.42 -23.18
CA PHE A 253 41.77 12.78 -23.18
C PHE A 253 40.72 13.64 -23.88
N SER A 254 39.80 12.99 -24.59
CA SER A 254 38.68 13.64 -25.27
C SER A 254 37.86 14.46 -24.29
N ARG A 255 37.80 15.77 -24.51
CA ARG A 255 37.13 16.75 -23.63
C ARG A 255 37.60 16.70 -22.16
N LYS A 256 38.79 16.13 -21.89
CA LYS A 256 39.29 15.87 -20.54
C LYS A 256 38.36 14.99 -19.69
N SER A 257 37.52 14.16 -20.34
CA SER A 257 36.37 13.51 -19.68
C SER A 257 36.78 12.55 -18.57
N VAL A 258 37.80 11.71 -18.83
CA VAL A 258 38.27 10.70 -17.87
C VAL A 258 38.96 11.34 -16.65
N PRO A 259 39.98 12.22 -16.82
CA PRO A 259 40.59 12.90 -15.67
C PRO A 259 39.58 13.73 -14.88
N ASN A 260 38.70 14.48 -15.55
CA ASN A 260 37.69 15.30 -14.85
C ASN A 260 36.70 14.45 -14.05
N HIS A 261 36.38 13.24 -14.49
CA HIS A 261 35.50 12.33 -13.74
C HIS A 261 36.15 11.91 -12.42
N PHE A 262 37.38 11.41 -12.46
CA PHE A 262 38.11 11.03 -11.24
C PHE A 262 38.46 12.23 -10.36
N LEU A 263 38.76 13.39 -10.97
CA LEU A 263 38.96 14.63 -10.21
C LEU A 263 37.70 15.04 -9.43
N LYS A 264 36.51 14.93 -10.04
CA LYS A 264 35.25 15.15 -9.32
C LYS A 264 35.08 14.15 -8.19
N LEU A 265 35.27 12.86 -8.46
CA LEU A 265 35.16 11.78 -7.46
C LEU A 265 36.12 11.93 -6.28
N SER A 266 37.30 12.54 -6.49
CA SER A 266 38.23 12.85 -5.41
C SER A 266 37.79 14.00 -4.49
N ARG A 267 36.74 14.73 -4.87
CA ARG A 267 36.20 15.91 -4.16
C ARG A 267 34.78 15.70 -3.64
N ASN A 268 33.93 15.03 -4.40
CA ASN A 268 32.55 14.72 -4.05
C ASN A 268 32.05 13.49 -4.84
N ASN A 269 30.84 13.01 -4.53
CA ASN A 269 30.20 11.87 -5.19
C ASN A 269 29.15 12.28 -6.25
N ASP A 270 29.10 13.56 -6.63
CA ASP A 270 28.09 14.10 -7.55
C ASP A 270 28.55 13.97 -9.01
N VAL A 271 28.40 12.75 -9.54
CA VAL A 271 28.68 12.40 -10.93
C VAL A 271 27.52 11.66 -11.58
N SER A 272 27.36 11.88 -12.90
CA SER A 272 26.45 11.11 -13.76
C SER A 272 27.19 9.94 -14.41
N PHE A 273 26.46 8.84 -14.64
CA PHE A 273 26.94 7.62 -15.28
C PHE A 273 26.27 7.36 -16.65
N ASP A 274 25.80 8.44 -17.31
CA ASP A 274 25.04 8.39 -18.57
C ASP A 274 25.77 9.09 -19.74
N SER A 275 27.05 9.44 -19.55
CA SER A 275 27.85 10.16 -20.53
C SER A 275 28.41 9.23 -21.60
N VAL A 276 28.40 9.68 -22.86
CA VAL A 276 28.87 8.90 -24.03
C VAL A 276 30.30 8.35 -23.88
N TRP A 277 31.21 9.09 -23.22
CA TRP A 277 32.59 8.64 -23.04
C TRP A 277 32.69 7.40 -22.13
N GLN A 278 31.72 7.18 -21.23
CA GLN A 278 31.71 6.03 -20.33
C GLN A 278 31.41 4.74 -21.09
N GLY A 279 30.47 4.80 -22.04
CA GLY A 279 30.25 3.69 -22.97
C GLY A 279 31.50 3.40 -23.81
N LYS A 280 32.20 4.45 -24.28
CA LYS A 280 33.48 4.27 -24.99
C LYS A 280 34.56 3.62 -24.13
N LEU A 281 34.66 4.02 -22.86
CA LEU A 281 35.61 3.44 -21.90
C LEU A 281 35.35 1.93 -21.76
N ILE A 282 34.09 1.54 -21.48
CA ILE A 282 33.69 0.14 -21.29
C ILE A 282 33.87 -0.68 -22.57
N ASP A 283 33.53 -0.12 -23.73
CA ASP A 283 33.65 -0.79 -25.02
C ASP A 283 35.11 -0.92 -25.51
N GLY A 284 36.10 -0.41 -24.77
CA GLY A 284 37.50 -0.40 -25.21
C GLY A 284 37.74 0.51 -26.42
N LYS A 285 36.91 1.53 -26.63
CA LYS A 285 37.03 2.48 -27.75
C LYS A 285 38.02 3.60 -27.42
N PRO A 286 38.62 4.25 -28.45
CA PRO A 286 39.55 5.34 -28.25
C PRO A 286 38.98 6.48 -27.39
N LEU A 287 39.75 6.88 -26.38
CA LEU A 287 39.39 7.92 -25.40
C LEU A 287 40.03 9.28 -25.68
N TYR A 288 40.83 9.40 -26.73
CA TYR A 288 41.61 10.58 -27.09
C TYR A 288 41.12 11.22 -28.40
N PRO A 289 41.34 12.53 -28.62
CA PRO A 289 41.02 13.20 -29.87
C PRO A 289 42.05 12.85 -30.97
N LYS A 290 41.65 12.98 -32.25
CA LYS A 290 42.50 12.69 -33.42
C LYS A 290 43.84 13.45 -33.50
N ARG A 291 44.01 14.50 -32.70
CA ARG A 291 45.24 15.31 -32.64
C ARG A 291 46.36 14.68 -31.79
N VAL A 292 46.04 13.65 -31.00
CA VAL A 292 47.01 12.97 -30.14
C VAL A 292 47.89 12.07 -31.01
N ASP A 293 49.21 12.13 -30.78
CA ASP A 293 50.19 11.35 -31.53
C ASP A 293 50.11 9.85 -31.18
N GLU A 294 50.69 9.01 -32.03
CA GLU A 294 50.61 7.55 -31.90
C GLU A 294 51.26 7.02 -30.62
N SER A 295 52.32 7.68 -30.12
CA SER A 295 52.98 7.25 -28.88
C SER A 295 52.11 7.49 -27.65
N THR A 296 51.50 8.67 -27.54
CA THR A 296 50.56 9.00 -26.47
C THR A 296 49.29 8.16 -26.55
N ALA A 297 48.78 7.90 -27.76
CA ALA A 297 47.62 7.04 -27.97
C ALA A 297 47.87 5.61 -27.48
N SER A 298 49.02 5.02 -27.83
CA SER A 298 49.41 3.67 -27.39
C SER A 298 49.52 3.57 -25.87
N ILE A 299 50.01 4.61 -25.19
CA ILE A 299 50.06 4.67 -23.72
C ILE A 299 48.64 4.66 -23.14
N ILE A 300 47.73 5.49 -23.67
CA ILE A 300 46.34 5.54 -23.20
C ILE A 300 45.65 4.18 -23.36
N ASP A 301 45.81 3.54 -24.52
CA ASP A 301 45.24 2.21 -24.79
C ASP A 301 45.82 1.15 -23.83
N SER A 302 47.09 1.26 -23.46
CA SER A 302 47.75 0.31 -22.54
C SER A 302 47.25 0.39 -21.10
N ILE A 303 46.84 1.59 -20.64
CA ILE A 303 46.30 1.81 -19.29
C ILE A 303 44.77 1.74 -19.22
N GLN A 304 44.11 1.66 -20.38
CA GLN A 304 42.64 1.64 -20.46
C GLN A 304 42.01 0.52 -19.62
N PRO A 305 42.56 -0.71 -19.55
CA PRO A 305 42.02 -1.77 -18.68
C PRO A 305 41.99 -1.38 -17.20
N GLN A 306 43.07 -0.77 -16.68
CA GLN A 306 43.11 -0.29 -15.28
C GLN A 306 42.13 0.88 -15.07
N LEU A 307 41.99 1.77 -16.05
CA LEU A 307 41.00 2.86 -15.97
C LEU A 307 39.56 2.34 -15.96
N ILE A 308 39.27 1.26 -16.68
CA ILE A 308 37.97 0.57 -16.63
C ILE A 308 37.74 0.00 -15.22
N GLU A 309 38.74 -0.66 -14.63
CA GLU A 309 38.64 -1.21 -13.27
C GLU A 309 38.31 -0.12 -12.24
N TYR A 310 39.09 0.97 -12.23
CA TYR A 310 38.82 2.10 -11.34
C TYR A 310 37.45 2.74 -11.58
N TYR A 311 37.03 2.85 -12.85
CA TYR A 311 35.71 3.37 -13.18
C TYR A 311 34.58 2.48 -12.65
N LEU A 312 34.67 1.16 -12.81
CA LEU A 312 33.66 0.23 -12.31
C LEU A 312 33.59 0.21 -10.78
N LEU A 313 34.75 0.17 -10.10
CA LEU A 313 34.84 0.21 -8.64
C LEU A 313 34.23 1.50 -8.08
N THR A 314 34.64 2.65 -8.61
CA THR A 314 34.12 3.94 -8.15
C THR A 314 32.63 4.11 -8.48
N LYS A 315 32.15 3.57 -9.62
CA LYS A 315 30.73 3.54 -9.96
C LYS A 315 29.91 2.76 -8.93
N GLU A 316 30.36 1.57 -8.56
CA GLU A 316 29.70 0.74 -7.54
C GLU A 316 29.64 1.48 -6.19
N ILE A 317 30.76 2.06 -5.75
CA ILE A 317 30.83 2.82 -4.49
C ILE A 317 29.85 4.01 -4.52
N VAL A 318 29.75 4.75 -5.62
CA VAL A 318 28.82 5.89 -5.71
C VAL A 318 27.36 5.45 -5.62
N PHE A 319 26.98 4.32 -6.24
CA PHE A 319 25.61 3.80 -6.11
C PHE A 319 25.32 3.35 -4.68
N ASP A 320 26.27 2.68 -4.04
CA ASP A 320 26.14 2.23 -2.66
C ASP A 320 26.05 3.40 -1.68
N LEU A 321 26.87 4.45 -1.88
CA LEU A 321 26.75 5.72 -1.15
C LEU A 321 25.37 6.35 -1.32
N LYS A 322 24.85 6.43 -2.56
CA LYS A 322 23.51 6.98 -2.81
C LYS A 322 22.42 6.20 -2.08
N LEU A 323 22.50 4.87 -2.07
CA LEU A 323 21.57 4.02 -1.33
C LEU A 323 21.67 4.28 0.18
N LYS A 324 22.87 4.19 0.76
CA LYS A 324 23.07 4.35 2.21
C LYS A 324 22.72 5.74 2.71
N VAL A 325 23.06 6.79 1.95
CA VAL A 325 22.65 8.17 2.27
C VAL A 325 21.13 8.30 2.22
N SER A 326 20.46 7.67 1.26
CA SER A 326 19.00 7.65 1.19
C SER A 326 18.39 6.92 2.39
N LEU A 327 18.89 5.72 2.71
CA LEU A 327 18.44 4.96 3.88
C LEU A 327 18.61 5.77 5.17
N ARG A 328 19.79 6.38 5.38
CA ARG A 328 20.08 7.21 6.55
C ARG A 328 19.07 8.35 6.73
N LYS A 329 18.68 9.03 5.64
CA LYS A 329 17.67 10.11 5.68
C LYS A 329 16.27 9.63 6.08
N HIS A 330 15.98 8.34 5.89
CA HIS A 330 14.67 7.76 6.18
C HIS A 330 14.60 7.01 7.51
N ILE A 331 15.71 6.82 8.23
CA ILE A 331 15.69 6.15 9.55
C ILE A 331 14.85 6.93 10.57
N THR A 332 15.07 8.24 10.72
CA THR A 332 14.34 9.04 11.71
C THR A 332 12.82 9.06 11.43
N PRO A 333 12.34 9.26 10.18
CA PRO A 333 10.93 9.06 9.86
C PRO A 333 10.39 7.66 10.20
N LEU A 334 11.16 6.59 9.97
CA LEU A 334 10.74 5.21 10.27
C LEU A 334 10.61 4.96 11.77
N SER A 335 11.52 5.49 12.58
CA SER A 335 11.42 5.38 14.04
C SER A 335 10.20 6.13 14.58
N VAL A 336 9.88 7.30 14.00
CA VAL A 336 8.63 8.03 14.29
C VAL A 336 7.39 7.22 13.93
N ILE A 337 7.35 6.58 12.74
CA ILE A 337 6.23 5.69 12.34
C ILE A 337 6.03 4.61 13.40
N ASN A 338 7.11 3.96 13.82
CA ASN A 338 7.06 2.89 14.80
C ASN A 338 6.55 3.39 16.18
N ALA A 339 7.01 4.56 16.62
CA ALA A 339 6.52 5.18 17.86
C ALA A 339 5.01 5.49 17.79
N ILE A 340 4.54 6.07 16.68
CA ILE A 340 3.11 6.35 16.47
C ILE A 340 2.30 5.05 16.40
N GLN A 341 2.81 4.01 15.74
CA GLN A 341 2.13 2.72 15.63
C GLN A 341 1.96 2.05 16.99
N ASN A 342 3.01 2.06 17.82
CA ASN A 342 2.96 1.53 19.17
C ASN A 342 1.98 2.33 20.05
N GLU A 343 2.00 3.66 19.95
CA GLU A 343 1.06 4.51 20.68
C GLU A 343 -0.38 4.28 20.22
N LEU A 344 -0.62 4.15 18.92
CA LEU A 344 -1.94 3.84 18.35
C LEU A 344 -2.45 2.49 18.86
N LYS A 345 -1.58 1.48 18.96
CA LYS A 345 -1.94 0.17 19.53
C LYS A 345 -2.38 0.32 21.00
N THR A 346 -1.58 0.99 21.83
CA THR A 346 -1.93 1.25 23.23
C THR A 346 -3.24 2.04 23.34
N LEU A 347 -3.43 3.06 22.51
CA LEU A 347 -4.65 3.88 22.49
C LEU A 347 -5.89 3.05 22.15
N LYS A 348 -5.78 2.15 21.16
CA LYS A 348 -6.86 1.23 20.78
C LYS A 348 -7.20 0.25 21.90
N GLU A 349 -6.20 -0.29 22.60
CA GLU A 349 -6.39 -1.18 23.75
C GLU A 349 -7.05 -0.45 24.93
N GLU A 350 -6.56 0.74 25.28
CA GLU A 350 -7.12 1.59 26.35
C GLU A 350 -8.57 1.99 26.09
N GLN A 351 -8.89 2.38 24.85
CA GLN A 351 -10.24 2.77 24.45
C GLN A 351 -11.12 1.59 24.04
N ASN A 352 -10.57 0.37 24.01
CA ASN A 352 -11.25 -0.85 23.53
C ASN A 352 -11.89 -0.64 22.13
N LYS A 353 -11.12 -0.05 21.21
CA LYS A 353 -11.55 0.30 19.86
C LYS A 353 -10.83 -0.50 18.78
N LEU A 354 -11.54 -0.76 17.69
CA LEU A 354 -11.01 -1.36 16.47
C LEU A 354 -11.24 -0.42 15.28
N LEU A 355 -10.23 -0.21 14.44
CA LEU A 355 -10.36 0.64 13.27
C LEU A 355 -11.06 -0.12 12.14
N ILE A 356 -11.96 0.54 11.42
CA ILE A 356 -12.70 -0.09 10.31
C ILE A 356 -11.79 -0.64 9.20
N SER A 357 -10.67 0.04 8.87
CA SER A 357 -9.72 -0.45 7.86
C SER A 357 -9.04 -1.77 8.23
N GLU A 358 -8.98 -2.11 9.52
CA GLU A 358 -8.31 -3.33 9.97
C GLU A 358 -9.18 -4.57 9.73
N PHE A 359 -10.47 -4.38 9.46
CA PHE A 359 -11.42 -5.47 9.38
C PHE A 359 -11.09 -6.46 8.27
N ASN A 360 -10.81 -5.95 7.06
CA ASN A 360 -10.46 -6.80 5.93
C ASN A 360 -9.13 -7.53 6.17
N THR A 361 -8.15 -6.87 6.78
CA THR A 361 -6.85 -7.46 7.10
C THR A 361 -6.98 -8.58 8.13
N ILE A 362 -7.77 -8.37 9.20
CA ILE A 362 -8.00 -9.38 10.25
C ILE A 362 -8.64 -10.64 9.63
N ILE A 363 -9.71 -10.47 8.85
CA ILE A 363 -10.36 -11.60 8.18
C ILE A 363 -9.41 -12.29 7.19
N SER A 364 -8.67 -11.51 6.38
CA SER A 364 -7.74 -12.06 5.40
C SER A 364 -6.66 -12.91 6.06
N ASN A 365 -6.07 -12.43 7.16
CA ASN A 365 -5.01 -13.14 7.86
C ASN A 365 -5.52 -14.44 8.50
N GLU A 366 -6.75 -14.45 9.02
CA GLU A 366 -7.33 -15.66 9.62
C GLU A 366 -7.73 -16.71 8.58
N ILE A 367 -8.19 -16.29 7.39
CA ILE A 367 -8.70 -17.21 6.35
C ILE A 367 -7.60 -17.70 5.40
N ARG A 368 -6.52 -16.92 5.18
CA ARG A 368 -5.50 -17.18 4.12
C ARG A 368 -4.94 -18.60 4.16
N ASP A 369 -4.69 -19.12 5.36
CA ASP A 369 -4.08 -20.43 5.56
C ASP A 369 -5.09 -21.52 5.94
N GLN A 370 -6.39 -21.19 5.95
CA GLN A 370 -7.44 -22.17 6.20
C GLN A 370 -7.83 -22.90 4.91
N PRO A 371 -8.01 -24.23 4.96
CA PRO A 371 -8.46 -24.99 3.80
C PRO A 371 -9.86 -24.50 3.40
N THR A 372 -10.06 -24.23 2.11
CA THR A 372 -11.40 -23.87 1.60
C THR A 372 -12.40 -24.96 1.98
N PRO A 373 -13.48 -24.63 2.73
CA PRO A 373 -14.49 -25.62 3.09
C PRO A 373 -15.11 -26.22 1.82
N PHE A 374 -15.15 -27.56 1.76
CA PHE A 374 -15.68 -28.35 0.65
C PHE A 374 -17.21 -28.35 0.59
#